data_AF-Q5L2M0-F1
#
_entry.id   AF-Q5L2M0-F1
#
_cell.length_a   1.000
_cell.length_b   1.000
_cell.length_c   1.000
_cell.angle_alpha   90.00
_cell.angle_beta   90.00
_cell.angle_gamma   90.00
#
_symmetry.space_group_name_H-M   'P 1'
#
loop_
_entity.id
_entity.type
_entity.pdbx_description
1 polymer ?
#
loop_
_entity_poly.entity_id
_entity_poly.type
_entity_poly.pdbx_seq_one_letter_code
_entity_poly.pdbx_strand_id
1 'polypeptide(L)'
;MAIVTNAEEKFKIVIENLPSDYSETDFIEKFKELYPKDWNKILRRYEEHERRARKQKKRSHPMPNPEKYLLNISHKIRGKK
;
A
#
# COMPACT_ATOMS: atom_id res chain seq x y z
N MET A 1 -3.82 -13.74 -3.72
CA MET A 1 -3.33 -12.80 -4.75
C MET A 1 -2.84 -11.55 -4.05
N ALA A 2 -1.56 -11.18 -4.21
CA ALA A 2 -1.06 -9.91 -3.69
C ALA A 2 -1.68 -8.75 -4.47
N ILE A 3 -2.11 -7.68 -3.79
CA ILE A 3 -2.72 -6.51 -4.45
C ILE A 3 -1.68 -5.78 -5.30
N VAL A 4 -0.47 -5.64 -4.77
CA VAL A 4 0.70 -5.12 -5.50
C VAL A 4 1.50 -6.30 -6.02
N THR A 5 1.54 -6.46 -7.35
CA THR A 5 2.39 -7.47 -8.00
C THR A 5 3.84 -6.99 -8.02
N ASN A 6 4.79 -7.90 -7.85
CA ASN A 6 6.24 -7.61 -7.78
C ASN A 6 6.57 -6.48 -6.79
N ALA A 7 5.96 -6.53 -5.59
CA ALA A 7 6.08 -5.47 -4.59
C ALA A 7 7.53 -5.17 -4.20
N GLU A 8 8.39 -6.21 -4.11
CA GLU A 8 9.80 -6.04 -3.77
C GLU A 8 10.55 -5.18 -4.79
N GLU A 9 10.42 -5.49 -6.08
CA GLU A 9 11.05 -4.75 -7.17
C GLU A 9 10.52 -3.32 -7.26
N LYS A 10 9.20 -3.14 -7.22
CA LYS A 10 8.58 -1.81 -7.28
C LYS A 10 9.00 -0.94 -6.12
N PHE A 11 9.02 -1.49 -4.91
CA PHE A 11 9.35 -0.71 -3.72
C PHE A 11 10.84 -0.35 -3.69
N LYS A 12 11.70 -1.22 -4.21
CA LYS A 12 13.11 -0.88 -4.45
C LYS A 12 13.25 0.32 -5.38
N ILE A 13 12.55 0.31 -6.52
CA ILE A 13 12.54 1.46 -7.47
C ILE A 13 12.04 2.73 -6.79
N VAL A 14 10.96 2.66 -5.99
CA VAL A 14 10.47 3.84 -5.24
C VAL A 14 11.55 4.38 -4.30
N ILE A 15 12.22 3.51 -3.54
CA ILE A 15 13.26 3.91 -2.59
C ILE A 15 14.50 4.47 -3.30
N GLU A 16 14.89 3.91 -4.43
CA GLU A 16 16.01 4.41 -5.25
C GLU A 16 15.75 5.80 -5.83
N ASN A 17 14.48 6.18 -5.98
CA ASN A 17 14.06 7.50 -6.46
C ASN A 17 13.81 8.51 -5.32
N LEU A 18 14.15 8.16 -4.08
CA LEU A 18 13.96 8.99 -2.89
C LEU A 18 15.31 9.35 -2.24
N PRO A 19 15.42 10.52 -1.60
CA PRO A 19 16.62 10.92 -0.87
C PRO A 19 16.84 10.02 0.35
N SER A 20 18.07 9.86 0.85
CA SER A 20 18.39 8.91 1.93
C SER A 20 17.59 9.09 3.24
N ASP A 21 17.05 10.28 3.48
CA ASP A 21 16.28 10.68 4.65
C ASP A 21 14.76 10.79 4.40
N TYR A 22 14.25 10.12 3.36
CA TYR A 22 12.84 10.13 3.00
C TYR A 22 11.92 9.70 4.15
N SER A 23 10.77 10.37 4.27
CA SER A 23 9.71 10.02 5.20
C SER A 23 8.76 8.95 4.65
N GLU A 24 7.95 8.36 5.52
CA GLU A 24 6.88 7.44 5.10
C GLU A 24 5.90 8.11 4.12
N THR A 25 5.63 9.40 4.29
CA THR A 25 4.78 10.20 3.39
C THR A 25 5.41 10.30 2.02
N ASP A 26 6.71 10.62 1.93
CA ASP A 26 7.42 10.73 0.65
C ASP A 26 7.40 9.39 -0.10
N PHE A 27 7.54 8.28 0.63
CA PHE A 27 7.41 6.95 0.05
C PHE A 27 6.02 6.69 -0.54
N ILE A 28 4.96 7.06 0.18
CA ILE A 28 3.59 6.89 -0.28
C ILE A 28 3.33 7.76 -1.53
N GLU A 29 3.73 9.03 -1.50
CA GLU A 29 3.56 9.95 -2.62
C GLU A 29 4.33 9.48 -3.85
N LYS A 30 5.59 9.07 -3.68
CA LYS A 30 6.39 8.57 -4.79
C LYS A 30 5.86 7.26 -5.35
N PHE A 31 5.31 6.39 -4.50
CA PHE A 31 4.62 5.19 -4.95
C PHE A 31 3.34 5.52 -5.75
N LYS A 32 2.55 6.50 -5.32
CA LYS A 32 1.36 6.98 -6.05
C LYS A 32 1.74 7.55 -7.43
N GLU A 33 2.85 8.27 -7.51
CA GLU A 33 3.39 8.84 -8.75
C GLU A 33 3.87 7.76 -9.73
N LEU A 34 4.69 6.81 -9.26
CA LEU A 34 5.31 5.79 -10.11
C LEU A 34 4.36 4.63 -10.45
N TYR A 35 3.46 4.26 -9.54
CA TYR A 35 2.59 3.10 -9.67
C TYR A 35 1.09 3.41 -9.40
N PRO A 36 0.50 4.38 -10.12
CA PRO A 36 -0.90 4.78 -9.90
C PRO A 36 -1.88 3.63 -10.14
N LYS A 37 -1.55 2.70 -11.06
CA LYS A 37 -2.37 1.51 -11.33
C LYS A 37 -2.45 0.58 -10.11
N ASP A 38 -1.36 0.37 -9.40
CA ASP A 38 -1.36 -0.48 -8.20
C ASP A 38 -1.96 0.25 -7.01
N TRP A 39 -1.75 1.56 -6.90
CA TRP A 39 -2.46 2.40 -5.93
C TRP A 39 -3.98 2.29 -6.08
N ASN A 40 -4.49 2.41 -7.31
CA ASN A 40 -5.91 2.27 -7.60
C ASN A 40 -6.46 0.89 -7.26
N LYS A 41 -5.67 -0.19 -7.41
CA LYS A 41 -6.08 -1.53 -6.96
C LYS A 41 -6.23 -1.61 -5.45
N ILE A 42 -5.33 -0.98 -4.69
CA ILE A 42 -5.40 -0.90 -3.22
C ILE A 42 -6.67 -0.16 -2.82
N LEU A 43 -6.92 1.02 -3.41
CA LEU A 43 -8.14 1.80 -3.16
C LEU A 43 -9.41 1.00 -3.46
N ARG A 44 -9.49 0.39 -4.65
CA ARG A 44 -10.66 -0.41 -5.04
C ARG A 44 -10.91 -1.56 -4.07
N ARG A 45 -9.85 -2.23 -3.62
CA ARG A 45 -9.97 -3.35 -2.69
C ARG A 45 -10.46 -2.90 -1.31
N TYR A 46 -9.98 -1.75 -0.85
CA TYR A 46 -10.43 -1.11 0.38
C TYR A 46 -11.92 -0.72 0.29
N GLU A 47 -12.33 -0.04 -0.79
CA GLU A 47 -13.73 0.35 -1.03
C GLU A 47 -14.67 -0.86 -1.14
N GLU A 48 -14.25 -1.92 -1.83
CA GLU A 48 -15.00 -3.18 -1.91
C GLU A 48 -15.24 -3.77 -0.52
N HIS A 49 -14.24 -3.69 0.36
CA HIS A 49 -14.35 -4.13 1.74
C HIS A 49 -15.23 -3.19 2.57
N GLU A 50 -15.17 -1.88 2.34
CA GLU A 50 -15.98 -0.87 3.04
C GLU A 50 -17.45 -1.09 2.73
N ARG A 51 -17.77 -1.26 1.44
CA ARG A 51 -19.12 -1.57 0.98
C ARG A 51 -19.66 -2.87 1.60
N ARG A 52 -18.83 -3.89 1.74
CA ARG A 52 -19.22 -5.16 2.39
C ARG A 52 -19.38 -5.01 3.90
N ALA A 53 -18.49 -4.27 4.57
CA ALA A 53 -18.54 -4.05 6.01
C ALA A 53 -19.83 -3.33 6.42
N ARG A 54 -20.20 -2.27 5.68
CA ARG A 54 -21.48 -1.55 5.85
C ARG A 54 -22.68 -2.48 5.70
N LYS A 55 -22.69 -3.32 4.66
CA LYS A 55 -23.76 -4.30 4.42
C LYS A 55 -23.86 -5.36 5.52
N GLN A 56 -22.73 -5.78 6.08
CA GLN A 56 -22.67 -6.88 7.06
C GLN A 56 -22.72 -6.41 8.52
N LYS A 57 -22.84 -5.09 8.79
CA LYS A 57 -22.74 -4.49 10.14
C LYS A 57 -21.54 -5.02 10.95
N LYS A 58 -20.45 -5.37 10.27
CA LYS A 58 -19.24 -5.89 10.94
C LYS A 58 -18.46 -4.73 11.54
N ARG A 59 -18.07 -4.88 12.81
CA ARG A 59 -17.29 -3.87 13.56
C ARG A 59 -15.84 -3.74 13.08
N SER A 60 -15.30 -4.73 12.37
CA SER A 60 -13.88 -4.76 11.98
C SER A 60 -13.73 -4.80 10.46
N HIS A 61 -12.99 -3.83 9.94
CA HIS A 61 -12.62 -3.76 8.53
C HIS A 61 -11.45 -4.73 8.27
N PRO A 62 -11.54 -5.62 7.26
CA PRO A 62 -10.55 -6.69 7.04
C PRO A 62 -9.20 -6.18 6.49
N MET A 63 -9.10 -4.89 6.17
CA MET A 63 -7.90 -4.27 5.61
C MET A 63 -7.62 -2.97 6.39
N PRO A 64 -6.37 -2.60 6.68
CA PRO A 64 -6.08 -1.26 7.20
C PRO A 64 -6.27 -0.21 6.09
N ASN A 65 -6.24 1.07 6.45
CA ASN A 65 -6.27 2.17 5.48
C ASN A 65 -5.22 1.96 4.38
N PRO A 66 -5.50 2.36 3.12
CA PRO A 66 -4.63 2.12 1.96
C PRO A 66 -3.16 2.50 2.17
N GLU A 67 -2.90 3.63 2.83
CA GLU A 67 -1.54 4.11 3.12
C GLU A 67 -0.84 3.21 4.15
N LYS A 68 -1.53 2.90 5.25
CA LYS A 68 -1.02 1.99 6.27
C LYS A 68 -0.80 0.57 5.72
N TYR A 69 -1.65 0.12 4.81
CA TYR A 69 -1.45 -1.14 4.10
C TYR A 69 -0.15 -1.14 3.30
N LEU A 70 0.10 -0.07 2.54
CA LEU A 70 1.31 0.09 1.75
C LEU A 70 2.57 0.11 2.63
N LEU A 71 2.55 0.87 3.72
CA LEU A 71 3.66 0.95 4.68
C LEU A 71 3.93 -0.40 5.36
N ASN A 72 2.89 -1.13 5.77
CA ASN A 72 3.05 -2.45 6.37
C ASN A 72 3.75 -3.44 5.42
N ILE A 73 3.43 -3.40 4.12
CA ILE A 73 4.13 -4.22 3.12
C ILE A 73 5.58 -3.75 3.03
N SER A 74 5.80 -2.44 2.99
CA SER A 74 7.14 -1.86 2.86
C SER A 74 8.03 -2.26 4.03
N HIS A 75 7.54 -2.16 5.25
CA HIS A 75 8.24 -2.60 6.46
C HIS A 75 8.51 -4.10 6.46
N LYS A 76 7.56 -4.92 5.99
CA LYS A 76 7.77 -6.37 5.88
C LYS A 76 8.85 -6.73 4.87
N ILE A 77 8.96 -5.99 3.77
CA ILE A 77 10.00 -6.20 2.75
C ILE A 77 11.35 -5.71 3.27
N ARG A 78 11.39 -4.54 3.93
CA ARG A 78 12.63 -3.94 4.46
C ARG A 78 13.18 -4.67 5.68
N GLY A 79 12.30 -5.19 6.54
CA GLY A 79 12.64 -5.93 7.77
C GLY A 79 12.99 -7.40 7.55
N LYS A 80 12.96 -7.90 6.30
CA LYS A 80 13.40 -9.26 5.93
C LYS A 80 14.93 -9.39 5.78
N LYS A 81 15.70 -8.42 6.29
CA LYS A 81 17.17 -8.46 6.30
C LYS A 81 17.71 -9.39 7.37
#